data_AF-A0A812JXC7-F1
#
_entry.id   AF-A0A812JXC7-F1
#
_cell.length_a   1.000
_cell.length_b   1.000
_cell.length_c   1.000
_cell.angle_alpha   90.00
_cell.angle_beta   90.00
_cell.angle_gamma   90.00
#
_symmetry.space_group_name_H-M   'P 1'
#
loop_
_entity.id
_entity.type
_entity.pdbx_description
1 polymer ?
#
loop_
_entity_poly.entity_id
_entity_poly.type
_entity_poly.pdbx_seq_one_letter_code
_entity_poly.pdbx_strand_id
1 'polypeptide(L)' 'MSGAEISVCYEEVLESLQGCWQNVKEPTEFYMVQQMSVTRFRQKTGEVMEFSRVLRPDSTNSGVQFGS' A
#
# COMPACT_ATOMS: atom_id res chain seq x y z
N MET A 1 9.08 15.08 -29.06
CA MET A 1 9.74 14.51 -27.86
C MET A 1 8.66 13.77 -27.09
N SER A 2 8.69 12.43 -27.14
CA SER A 2 7.70 11.56 -26.51
C SER A 2 7.82 11.69 -24.99
N GLY A 3 6.73 12.07 -24.32
CA GLY A 3 6.63 11.99 -22.86
C GLY A 3 6.72 10.51 -22.48
N ALA A 4 7.74 10.16 -21.71
CA ALA A 4 7.82 8.83 -21.12
C ALA A 4 6.66 8.71 -20.13
N GLU A 5 5.62 7.96 -20.51
CA GLU A 5 4.61 7.51 -19.58
C GLU A 5 5.32 6.63 -18.56
N ILE A 6 5.46 7.12 -17.33
CA ILE A 6 5.95 6.33 -16.22
C ILE A 6 4.81 5.36 -15.90
N SER A 7 4.79 4.23 -16.60
CA SER A 7 3.94 3.10 -16.25
C SER A 7 4.47 2.51 -14.95
N VAL A 8 4.02 3.08 -13.82
CA VAL A 8 4.32 2.53 -12.50
C VAL A 8 3.62 1.17 -12.40
N CYS A 9 4.39 0.09 -12.45
CA CYS A 9 3.86 -1.25 -12.24
C CYS A 9 3.42 -1.37 -10.77
N TYR A 10 2.14 -1.66 -10.52
CA TYR A 10 1.58 -1.78 -9.17
C TYR A 10 2.29 -2.85 -8.33
N GLU A 11 2.74 -3.92 -8.98
CA GLU A 11 3.55 -4.98 -8.38
C GLU A 11 4.87 -4.43 -7.87
N GLU A 12 5.59 -3.62 -8.66
CA GLU A 12 6.89 -3.07 -8.27
C GLU A 12 6.78 -2.13 -7.05
N VAL A 13 5.71 -1.34 -6.97
CA VAL A 13 5.47 -0.46 -5.81
C VAL A 13 5.22 -1.30 -4.56
N LEU A 14 4.33 -2.30 -4.62
CA LEU A 14 4.06 -3.16 -3.47
C LEU A 14 5.26 -4.02 -3.10
N GLU A 15 6.04 -4.48 -4.07
CA GLU A 15 7.30 -5.20 -3.85
C GLU A 15 8.31 -4.34 -3.10
N SER A 16 8.44 -3.05 -3.45
CA SER A 16 9.32 -2.13 -2.72
C SER A 16 8.85 -1.84 -1.29
N LEU A 17 7.56 -2.03 -1.02
CA LEU A 17 6.93 -1.75 0.26
C LEU A 17 6.78 -2.99 1.15
N GLN A 18 7.28 -4.17 0.75
CA GLN A 18 7.15 -5.39 1.54
C GLN A 18 7.76 -5.25 2.95
N GLY A 19 7.11 -5.85 3.95
CA GLY A 19 7.60 -5.91 5.33
C GLY A 19 6.79 -5.08 6.32
N CYS A 20 7.42 -4.76 7.46
CA CYS A 20 6.79 -4.09 8.59
C CYS A 20 7.03 -2.59 8.58
N TRP A 21 5.97 -1.82 8.79
CA TRP A 21 5.99 -0.37 8.87
C TRP A 21 5.29 0.09 10.13
N GLN A 22 5.78 1.18 10.71
CA GLN A 22 5.15 1.84 11.86
C GLN A 22 4.59 3.19 11.41
N ASN A 23 3.38 3.52 11.87
CA ASN A 23 2.81 4.83 11.64
C ASN A 23 3.57 5.89 12.46
N VAL A 24 4.23 6.82 11.77
CA VAL A 24 5.01 7.89 12.41
C VAL A 24 4.14 8.83 13.26
N LYS A 25 2.86 9.00 12.91
CA LYS A 25 1.92 9.87 13.64
C LYS A 25 1.21 9.15 14.79
N GLU A 26 1.08 7.83 14.72
CA GLU A 26 0.45 6.99 15.75
C GLU A 26 1.35 5.76 16.01
N PRO A 27 2.35 5.86 16.92
CA PRO A 27 3.34 4.80 17.12
C PRO A 27 2.78 3.44 17.58
N THR A 28 1.50 3.39 17.96
CA THR A 28 0.81 2.15 18.34
C THR A 28 0.09 1.47 17.17
N GLU A 29 0.18 2.04 15.96
CA GLU A 29 -0.37 1.50 14.72
C GLU A 29 0.75 1.01 13.79
N PHE A 30 0.63 -0.23 13.32
CA PHE A 30 1.60 -0.92 12.49
C PHE A 30 0.94 -1.45 11.23
N TYR A 31 1.72 -1.58 10.17
CA TYR A 31 1.31 -2.09 8.88
C TYR A 31 2.27 -3.20 8.44
N MET A 32 1.73 -4.34 8.03
CA MET A 32 2.47 -5.40 7.36
C MET A 32 2.05 -5.41 5.90
N VAL A 33 3.00 -5.23 4.99
CA VAL A 33 2.76 -5.41 3.56
C VAL A 33 3.32 -6.76 3.16
N GLN A 34 2.44 -7.62 2.66
CA GLN A 34 2.80 -8.95 2.19
C GLN A 34 2.08 -9.24 0.87
N GLN A 35 2.86 -9.48 -0.19
CA GLN A 35 2.35 -9.64 -1.55
C GLN A 35 1.44 -8.47 -1.93
N MET A 36 0.16 -8.74 -2.12
CA MET A 36 -0.88 -7.79 -2.53
C MET A 36 -1.81 -7.37 -1.38
N SER A 37 -1.46 -7.70 -0.14
CA SER A 37 -2.22 -7.40 1.06
C SER A 37 -1.45 -6.46 1.98
N VAL A 38 -2.19 -5.58 2.65
CA VAL A 38 -1.70 -4.78 3.77
C VAL A 38 -2.53 -5.10 5.00
N THR A 39 -1.89 -5.51 6.08
CA THR A 39 -2.54 -5.76 7.36
C THR A 39 -2.21 -4.63 8.32
N ARG A 40 -3.22 -3.93 8.82
CA ARG A 40 -3.10 -2.93 9.89
C ARG A 40 -3.32 -3.58 11.24
N PHE A 41 -2.43 -3.28 12.18
CA PHE A 41 -2.50 -3.70 13.57
C PHE A 41 -2.47 -2.49 14.51
N ARG A 42 -3.44 -2.38 15.42
CA ARG A 42 -3.48 -1.33 16.45
C ARG A 42 -3.26 -1.92 17.83
N GLN A 43 -2.12 -1.66 18.44
CA GLN A 43 -1.77 -2.20 19.77
C GLN A 43 -2.73 -1.74 20.88
N LYS A 44 -3.18 -0.49 20.85
CA LYS A 44 -4.06 0.07 21.89
C LYS A 44 -5.39 -0.67 21.99
N THR A 45 -5.93 -1.13 20.86
CA THR A 45 -7.26 -1.75 20.78
C THR A 45 -7.20 -3.26 20.53
N GLY A 46 -6.06 -3.78 20.08
CA GLY A 46 -5.93 -5.13 19.56
C GLY A 46 -6.60 -5.34 18.19
N GLU A 47 -7.07 -4.26 17.54
CA GLU A 47 -7.74 -4.34 16.24
C GLU A 47 -6.76 -4.79 15.15
N VAL A 48 -7.20 -5.75 14.35
CA VAL A 48 -6.49 -6.23 13.15
C VAL A 48 -7.43 -6.07 11.95
N MET A 49 -6.95 -5.43 10.89
CA MET A 49 -7.72 -5.24 9.66
C MET A 49 -6.83 -5.53 8.46
N GLU A 50 -7.32 -6.38 7.54
CA GLU A 50 -6.63 -6.69 6.30
C GLU A 50 -7.27 -5.95 5.14
N PHE A 51 -6.43 -5.37 4.29
CA PHE A 51 -6.81 -4.74 3.03
C PHE A 51 -6.13 -5.51 1.89
N SER A 52 -6.91 -6.13 1.03
CA SER A 52 -6.40 -6.81 -0.17
C SER A 52 -6.54 -5.88 -1.38
N ARG A 53 -5.57 -5.91 -2.30
CA ARG A 53 -5.56 -5.06 -3.52
C ARG A 53 -5.59 -3.56 -3.18
N VAL A 54 -4.75 -3.18 -2.22
CA VAL A 54 -4.67 -1.83 -1.65
C VAL A 54 -4.30 -0.78 -2.69
N LEU A 55 -3.48 -1.14 -3.67
CA LEU A 55 -3.17 -0.30 -4.81
C LEU A 55 -3.91 -0.82 -6.04
N ARG A 56 -4.73 0.03 -6.64
CA ARG A 56 -5.41 -0.20 -7.92
C ARG A 56 -4.93 0.84 -8.94
N PRO A 57 -4.96 0.55 -10.25
CA PRO A 57 -4.74 1.58 -11.26
C PRO A 57 -5.69 2.77 -11.03
N ASP A 58 -5.17 3.99 -11.22
CA ASP A 58 -6.01 5.17 -11.34
C ASP A 58 -6.83 5.15 -12.64
N SER A 59 -7.77 6.09 -12.79
CA SER A 59 -8.63 6.16 -13.99
C SER A 59 -7.86 6.42 -15.29
N THR A 60 -6.58 6.78 -15.18
CA THR A 60 -5.70 7.08 -16.31
C THR A 60 -4.76 5.91 -16.64
N ASN A 61 -4.77 4.82 -15.86
CA ASN A 61 -3.84 3.69 -15.97
C ASN A 61 -2.36 4.10 -15.94
N SER A 62 -2.06 5.29 -15.41
CA SER A 62 -0.71 5.87 -15.38
C SER A 62 -0.17 5.97 -13.96
N GLY A 63 -0.99 5.68 -12.96
CA GLY A 63 -0.65 5.74 -11.56
C GLY A 63 -1.45 4.76 -10.72
N VAL A 64 -1.26 4.84 -9.41
CA VAL A 64 -1.93 3.97 -8.43
C VAL A 64 -2.75 4.80 -7.45
N GLN A 65 -3.94 4.31 -7.12
CA GLN A 65 -4.82 4.87 -6.09
C GLN A 65 -5.13 3.81 -5.02
N PHE A 66 -5.45 4.26 -3.81
CA PHE A 66 -5.93 3.37 -2.77
C PHE A 66 -7.28 2.76 -3.16
N GLY A 67 -7.37 1.43 -3.11
CA GLY A 67 -8.63 0.71 -3.29
C GLY A 67 -9.62 1.09 -2.18
N SER A 68 -10.82 1.52 -2.57
CA SER A 68 -11.97 1.62 -1.66
C SER A 68 -12.48 0.26 -1.24
#